data_AF-A0A0C4DWG6-F1
#
_entry.id   AF-A0A0C4DWG6-F1
#
_cell.length_a   1.000
_cell.length_b   1.000
_cell.length_c   1.000
_cell.angle_alpha   90.00
_cell.angle_beta   90.00
_cell.angle_gamma   90.00
#
_symmetry.space_group_name_H-M   'P 1'
#
loop_
_entity.id
_entity.type
_entity.pdbx_description
1 polymer ?
#
loop_
_entity_poly.entity_id
_entity_poly.type
_entity_poly.pdbx_seq_one_letter_code
_entity_poly.pdbx_strand_id
1 'polypeptide(L)'
;MAAPPSKTLRDLNGKWVMNKTLSDSTEPALALQGIGWLYLKRGWIGADQPGGDDEHVESLAESVDNGWVALQIWGFQLVGGERRYVRNIVVTKGSEKVEMRLVYDWAGEELDFEV
;
A
#
# COMPACT_ATOMS: atom_id res chain seq x y z
N MET A 1 11.73 2.66 -9.33
CA MET A 1 11.60 4.06 -9.81
C MET A 1 10.27 4.64 -9.35
N ALA A 2 10.11 5.96 -9.42
CA ALA A 2 8.82 6.61 -9.18
C ALA A 2 7.74 6.08 -10.13
N ALA A 3 6.51 5.99 -9.64
CA ALA A 3 5.35 5.64 -10.43
C ALA A 3 5.05 6.75 -11.44
N PRO A 4 4.95 6.46 -12.76
CA PRO A 4 4.64 7.47 -13.75
C PRO A 4 3.20 8.00 -13.53
N PRO A 5 2.90 9.26 -13.92
CA PRO A 5 1.56 9.83 -13.79
C PRO A 5 0.47 9.10 -14.58
N SER A 6 0.84 8.36 -15.62
CA SER A 6 -0.08 7.55 -16.42
C SER A 6 -0.64 6.33 -15.66
N LYS A 7 0.05 5.84 -14.63
CA LYS A 7 -0.43 4.71 -13.82
C LYS A 7 -1.32 5.23 -12.70
N THR A 8 -2.58 4.80 -12.72
CA THR A 8 -3.63 5.19 -11.77
C THR A 8 -4.16 3.94 -11.06
N LEU A 9 -5.07 4.09 -10.11
CA LEU A 9 -5.68 2.91 -9.48
C LEU A 9 -6.61 2.13 -10.42
N ARG A 10 -7.00 2.73 -11.55
CA ARG A 10 -7.76 2.07 -12.62
C ARG A 10 -6.86 1.29 -13.60
N ASP A 11 -5.57 1.62 -13.65
CA ASP A 11 -4.57 0.91 -14.45
C ASP A 11 -3.25 0.78 -13.67
N LEU A 12 -3.12 -0.34 -12.96
CA LEU A 12 -1.91 -0.75 -12.25
C LEU A 12 -1.10 -1.79 -13.04
N ASN A 13 -1.38 -2.02 -14.32
CA ASN A 13 -0.67 -3.02 -15.12
C ASN A 13 0.82 -2.69 -15.24
N GLY A 14 1.63 -3.74 -15.42
CA GLY A 14 3.09 -3.66 -15.50
C GLY A 14 3.79 -4.11 -14.23
N LYS A 15 5.09 -3.87 -14.16
CA LYS A 15 5.94 -4.45 -13.13
C LYS A 15 6.11 -3.51 -11.94
N TRP A 16 5.71 -4.01 -10.77
CA TRP A 16 5.91 -3.37 -9.48
C TRP A 16 6.80 -4.23 -8.59
N VAL A 17 7.84 -3.63 -8.01
CA VAL A 17 8.78 -4.32 -7.12
C VAL A 17 8.70 -3.71 -5.74
N MET A 18 8.45 -4.54 -4.72
CA MET A 18 8.44 -4.06 -3.34
C MET A 18 9.82 -3.53 -2.94
N ASN A 19 9.86 -2.28 -2.50
CA ASN A 19 11.05 -1.67 -1.96
C ASN A 19 11.13 -1.94 -0.45
N LYS A 20 11.96 -2.91 -0.07
CA LYS A 20 12.11 -3.34 1.33
C LYS A 20 12.75 -2.26 2.22
N THR A 21 13.50 -1.34 1.65
CA THR A 21 14.16 -0.25 2.40
C THR A 21 13.19 0.88 2.73
N LEU A 22 12.20 1.12 1.85
CA LEU A 22 11.16 2.14 2.04
C LEU A 22 9.89 1.60 2.72
N SER A 23 9.74 0.28 2.78
CA SER A 23 8.65 -0.39 3.50
C SER A 23 8.95 -0.48 4.99
N ASP A 24 7.91 -0.46 5.81
CA ASP A 24 8.08 -0.71 7.24
C ASP A 24 8.55 -2.16 7.46
N SER A 25 9.40 -2.36 8.48
CA SER A 25 9.82 -3.70 8.89
C SER A 25 8.59 -4.54 9.27
N THR A 26 8.61 -5.82 8.93
CA THR A 26 7.58 -6.77 9.36
C THR A 26 7.69 -7.13 10.85
N GLU A 27 8.72 -6.63 11.54
CA GLU A 27 8.86 -6.76 12.98
C GLU A 27 7.80 -5.90 13.69
N PRO A 28 6.92 -6.50 14.52
CA PRO A 28 5.79 -5.79 15.10
C PRO A 28 6.27 -4.75 16.10
N ALA A 29 6.20 -3.47 15.73
CA ALA A 29 6.24 -2.38 16.70
C ALA A 29 4.95 -2.47 17.55
N LEU A 30 5.12 -2.63 18.86
CA LEU A 30 4.03 -2.88 19.80
C LEU A 30 2.88 -1.87 19.68
N ALA A 31 1.72 -2.41 19.26
CA ALA A 31 0.38 -2.16 19.77
C ALA A 31 -0.01 -0.71 20.13
N LEU A 32 -0.63 -0.02 19.18
CA LEU A 32 -1.57 1.05 19.51
C LEU A 32 -3.00 0.49 19.54
N GLN A 33 -3.56 0.21 20.71
CA GLN A 33 -4.97 -0.15 20.80
C GLN A 33 -5.84 1.05 20.43
N GLY A 34 -6.78 0.87 19.49
CA GLY A 34 -7.91 1.80 19.29
C GLY A 34 -7.91 2.71 18.05
N ILE A 35 -6.88 2.69 17.18
CA ILE A 35 -6.88 3.60 16.00
C ILE A 35 -6.24 2.94 14.74
N GLY A 36 -6.75 1.80 14.27
CA GLY A 36 -6.28 1.20 13.00
C GLY A 36 -6.70 1.99 11.75
N TRP A 37 -7.85 2.68 11.82
CA TRP A 37 -8.41 3.41 10.68
C TRP A 37 -7.57 4.63 10.27
N LEU A 38 -7.02 5.39 11.23
CA LEU A 38 -6.20 6.57 10.90
C LEU A 38 -4.90 6.16 10.22
N TYR A 39 -4.35 5.00 10.60
CA TYR A 39 -3.18 4.45 9.94
C TYR A 39 -3.44 4.20 8.46
N LEU A 40 -4.58 3.60 8.12
CA LEU A 40 -4.95 3.31 6.74
C LEU A 40 -5.10 4.58 5.89
N LYS A 41 -5.53 5.70 6.48
CA LYS A 41 -5.84 6.95 5.78
C LYS A 41 -4.70 7.97 5.66
N ARG A 42 -3.52 7.66 6.17
CA ARG A 42 -2.40 8.61 6.20
C ARG A 42 -1.66 8.68 4.86
N GLY A 43 -1.14 9.86 4.54
CA GLY A 43 -0.05 10.06 3.57
C GLY A 43 -0.41 9.98 2.09
N TRP A 44 -1.70 9.83 1.75
CA TRP A 44 -2.18 9.76 0.37
C TRP A 44 -2.07 11.10 -0.36
N ILE A 45 -1.74 11.04 -1.65
CA ILE A 45 -1.74 12.19 -2.55
C ILE A 45 -3.17 12.40 -3.07
N GLY A 46 -3.82 13.51 -2.73
CA GLY A 46 -5.13 13.86 -3.27
C GLY A 46 -5.06 14.39 -4.70
N ALA A 47 -6.20 14.47 -5.39
CA ALA A 47 -6.30 14.94 -6.78
C ALA A 47 -5.81 16.39 -6.98
N ASP A 48 -5.65 17.16 -5.90
CA ASP A 48 -5.09 18.51 -5.91
C ASP A 48 -3.57 18.55 -6.15
N GLN A 49 -2.89 17.41 -6.10
CA GLN A 49 -1.44 17.30 -6.23
C GLN A 49 -1.03 16.55 -7.52
N PRO A 50 0.13 16.87 -8.12
CA PRO A 50 0.60 16.22 -9.35
C PRO A 50 0.72 14.70 -9.23
N GLY A 51 -0.02 13.97 -10.08
CA GLY A 51 -0.09 12.51 -10.05
C GLY A 51 -0.94 11.95 -8.91
N GLY A 52 -1.66 12.80 -8.17
CA GLY A 52 -2.65 12.40 -7.19
C GLY A 52 -3.94 11.89 -7.80
N ASP A 53 -4.66 11.11 -7.01
CA ASP A 53 -5.97 10.57 -7.34
C ASP A 53 -6.77 10.51 -6.03
N ASP A 54 -8.04 10.92 -6.06
CA ASP A 54 -8.91 10.82 -4.87
C ASP A 54 -9.43 9.39 -4.68
N GLU A 55 -9.22 8.52 -5.67
CA GLU A 55 -9.57 7.12 -5.63
C GLU A 55 -8.59 6.32 -4.76
N HIS A 56 -9.13 5.27 -4.11
CA HIS A 56 -8.38 4.33 -3.29
C HIS A 56 -8.97 2.93 -3.47
N VAL A 57 -8.13 1.90 -3.38
CA VAL A 57 -8.60 0.51 -3.32
C VAL A 57 -8.63 0.06 -1.88
N GLU A 58 -9.78 -0.44 -1.42
CA GLU A 58 -9.92 -1.06 -0.10
C GLU A 58 -9.99 -2.58 -0.25
N SER A 59 -9.27 -3.29 0.61
CA SER A 59 -9.27 -4.74 0.66
C SER A 59 -9.40 -5.22 2.11
N LEU A 60 -10.28 -6.22 2.29
CA LEU A 60 -10.43 -7.00 3.50
C LEU A 60 -10.01 -8.43 3.17
N ALA A 61 -9.04 -8.96 3.92
CA ALA A 61 -8.64 -10.35 3.84
C ALA A 61 -8.74 -11.00 5.23
N GLU A 62 -9.42 -12.13 5.30
CA GLU A 62 -9.63 -12.86 6.55
C GLU A 62 -9.01 -14.25 6.44
N SER A 63 -8.31 -14.67 7.49
CA SER A 63 -7.81 -16.04 7.53
C SER A 63 -8.92 -17.00 7.90
N VAL A 64 -9.04 -18.07 7.11
CA VAL A 64 -9.98 -19.18 7.39
C VAL A 64 -9.68 -19.83 8.75
N ASP A 65 -8.42 -20.20 9.01
CA ASP A 65 -8.07 -20.98 10.21
C ASP A 65 -7.19 -20.24 11.24
N ASN A 66 -6.53 -19.15 10.86
CA ASN A 66 -5.53 -18.49 11.71
C ASN A 66 -6.07 -17.28 12.49
N GLY A 67 -7.35 -16.94 12.32
CA GLY A 67 -8.08 -15.94 13.11
C GLY A 67 -7.57 -14.50 12.97
N TRP A 68 -6.76 -14.20 11.96
CA TRP A 68 -6.34 -12.83 11.65
C TRP A 68 -7.21 -12.21 10.57
N VAL A 69 -7.36 -10.88 10.65
CA VAL A 69 -8.04 -10.03 9.66
C VAL A 69 -7.07 -8.94 9.21
N ALA A 70 -6.93 -8.72 7.91
CA ALA A 70 -6.12 -7.68 7.33
C ALA A 70 -7.00 -6.69 6.56
N LEU A 71 -7.01 -5.44 7.00
CA LEU A 71 -7.56 -4.30 6.26
C LEU A 71 -6.43 -3.59 5.54
N GLN A 72 -6.65 -3.23 4.29
CA GLN A 72 -5.65 -2.53 3.48
C GLN A 72 -6.30 -1.42 2.67
N ILE A 73 -5.62 -0.28 2.60
CA ILE A 73 -5.92 0.77 1.63
C ILE A 73 -4.70 0.91 0.71
N TRP A 74 -4.96 0.86 -0.59
CA TRP A 74 -3.94 1.01 -1.62
C TRP A 74 -4.13 2.35 -2.33
N GLY A 75 -3.02 2.99 -2.68
CA GLY A 75 -3.03 4.33 -3.26
C GLY A 75 -1.62 4.78 -3.63
N PHE A 76 -1.48 6.06 -3.93
CA PHE A 76 -0.19 6.68 -4.18
C PHE A 76 0.20 7.62 -3.04
N GLN A 77 1.46 7.58 -2.64
CA GLN A 77 2.06 8.47 -1.64
C GLN A 77 3.32 9.13 -2.20
N LEU A 78 3.66 10.31 -1.70
CA LEU A 78 5.00 10.87 -1.86
C LEU A 78 5.92 10.24 -0.82
N VAL A 79 6.87 9.43 -1.26
CA VAL A 79 7.89 8.81 -0.40
C VAL A 79 9.24 9.35 -0.82
N GLY A 80 9.86 10.15 0.04
CA GLY A 80 11.11 10.85 -0.29
C GLY A 80 10.96 11.85 -1.44
N GLY A 81 9.76 12.41 -1.63
CA GLY A 81 9.44 13.32 -2.74
C GLY A 81 9.07 12.62 -4.05
N GLU A 82 9.17 11.30 -4.13
CA GLU A 82 8.79 10.52 -5.31
C GLU A 82 7.41 9.88 -5.13
N ARG A 83 6.60 9.90 -6.19
CA ARG A 83 5.32 9.19 -6.23
C ARG A 83 5.58 7.67 -6.19
N ARG A 84 5.04 6.98 -5.20
CA ARG A 84 5.13 5.52 -5.05
C ARG A 84 3.75 4.91 -4.93
N TYR A 85 3.59 3.70 -5.48
CA TYR A 85 2.43 2.87 -5.18
C TYR A 85 2.63 2.29 -3.78
N VAL A 86 1.63 2.45 -2.91
CA VAL A 86 1.73 2.13 -1.49
C VAL A 86 0.50 1.39 -1.00
N ARG A 87 0.71 0.47 -0.06
CA ARG A 87 -0.35 -0.17 0.72
C ARG A 87 -0.16 0.14 2.20
N ASN A 88 -1.11 0.83 2.80
CA ASN A 88 -1.21 0.91 4.25
C ASN A 88 -2.04 -0.29 4.70
N ILE A 89 -1.53 -1.07 5.66
CA ILE A 89 -2.10 -2.34 6.09
C ILE A 89 -2.22 -2.34 7.60
N VAL A 90 -3.36 -2.83 8.08
CA VAL A 90 -3.59 -3.15 9.49
C VAL A 90 -4.02 -4.59 9.58
N VAL A 91 -3.24 -5.40 10.30
CA VAL A 91 -3.57 -6.79 10.61
C VAL A 91 -3.95 -6.90 12.07
N THR A 92 -5.08 -7.51 12.38
CA THR A 92 -5.53 -7.80 13.74
C THR A 92 -5.65 -9.30 13.96
N LYS A 93 -5.29 -9.77 15.16
CA LYS A 93 -5.52 -11.15 15.60
C LYS A 93 -5.81 -11.14 17.10
N GLY A 94 -7.06 -11.38 17.49
CA GLY A 94 -7.49 -11.20 18.88
C GLY A 94 -7.27 -9.75 19.35
N SER A 95 -6.46 -9.56 20.39
CA SER A 95 -6.07 -8.24 20.91
C SER A 95 -4.80 -7.67 20.28
N GLU A 96 -4.10 -8.45 19.45
CA GLU A 96 -2.88 -8.03 18.78
C GLU A 96 -3.21 -7.26 17.51
N LYS A 97 -2.40 -6.23 17.21
CA LYS A 97 -2.50 -5.40 16.02
C LYS A 97 -1.11 -5.10 15.48
N VAL A 98 -0.94 -5.25 14.17
CA VAL A 98 0.24 -4.85 13.42
C VAL A 98 -0.17 -3.85 12.35
N GLU A 99 0.55 -2.73 12.28
CA GLU A 99 0.40 -1.73 11.23
C GLU A 99 1.67 -1.72 10.38
N MET A 100 1.53 -1.73 9.06
CA MET A 100 2.69 -1.68 8.17
C MET A 100 2.36 -0.96 6.87
N ARG A 101 3.37 -0.31 6.31
CA ARG A 101 3.32 0.32 5.00
C ARG A 101 4.23 -0.43 4.04
N LEU A 102 3.66 -0.92 2.95
CA LEU A 102 4.41 -1.52 1.85
C LEU A 102 4.55 -0.51 0.72
N VAL A 103 5.79 -0.26 0.30
CA VAL A 103 6.12 0.71 -0.77
C VAL A 103 6.62 -0.05 -1.99
N TYR A 104 6.08 0.28 -3.16
CA TYR A 104 6.40 -0.36 -4.42
C TYR A 104 7.05 0.62 -5.40
N ASP A 105 8.13 0.15 -5.99
CA ASP A 105 8.85 0.79 -7.08
C ASP A 105 8.22 0.37 -8.40
N TRP A 106 7.99 1.35 -9.28
CA TRP A 106 7.75 1.07 -10.68
C TRP A 106 9.02 0.50 -11.31
N ALA A 107 8.88 -0.62 -12.03
CA ALA A 107 9.97 -1.35 -12.66
C ALA A 107 9.81 -1.51 -14.18
N GLY A 108 8.83 -0.83 -14.79
CA GLY A 108 8.58 -0.83 -16.23
C GLY A 108 7.32 -1.59 -16.62
N GLU A 109 6.96 -1.52 -17.90
CA GLU A 109 5.84 -2.29 -18.43
C GLU A 109 6.14 -3.79 -18.37
N GLU A 110 5.09 -4.59 -18.22
CA GLU A 110 5.17 -6.04 -18.44
C GLU A 110 5.14 -6.24 -19.95
N LEU A 111 6.23 -6.77 -20.52
CA LEU A 111 6.26 -7.13 -21.93
C LEU A 111 5.57 -8.47 -22.05
N ASP A 112 4.37 -8.48 -22.62
CA ASP A 112 3.70 -9.70 -23.04
C ASP A 112 4.55 -10.35 -24.14
N PHE A 113 5.32 -11.37 -23.79
CA PHE A 113 5.83 -12.31 -24.78
C PHE A 113 4.68 -13.26 -25.11
N GLU A 114 3.93 -12.94 -26.17
CA GLU A 114 3.09 -13.94 -26.83
C GLU A 114 4.00 -15.10 -27.28
N VAL A 115 3.65 -16.32 -26.87
CA VAL A 115 4.22 -17.60 -27.35
C VAL A 115 3.26 -18.20 -28.36
#